data_AF-A0A8C0JX87-F1
#
_entry.id   AF-A0A8C0JX87-F1
#
_cell.length_a   1.000
_cell.length_b   1.000
_cell.length_c   1.000
_cell.angle_alpha   90.00
_cell.angle_beta   90.00
_cell.angle_gamma   90.00
#
_symmetry.space_group_name_H-M   'P 1'
#
loop_
_entity.id
_entity.type
_entity.pdbx_description
1 polymer ?
#
loop_
_entity_poly.entity_id
_entity_poly.type
_entity_poly.pdbx_seq_one_letter_code
_entity_poly.pdbx_strand_id
1 'polypeptide(L)'
;MASESGKLWGGRFVGAVDPVMEKFNSSIAYDRALWEVDVQGSKAYSRGLQKAGLLTKEEMDQILHALDKVAEEWAQGTFKVNPSDEDIHTANERRLKELIGETAGKLHTGRSRNDQVVTDLRLWMRQDCSRLSALLWELIRTMVDRAEAEHDVLFPGYTHLQRAQPIRWSHWILSHAVALTRDSERLLEVQKRINVLPLGSGAIAGNPLGVDRELLQAELNFGAITLNSMDATSERDFVAEFLFWASLCMTHLSRMAEDLILYGTKEFSFVQLSDAYSTGSSLMPQKKNPDSLELIRSKAGRVFGRCAGLLMTLKGLPSTYNKDLQEDKEAVFEVSDTMSAVLQVATGVISTLQIHRENMARALSPDMLATDLAYYLVRKGPPVLWRREPRVGLWPQCGAVHHPGGHSALQRRLADRPGASTAAGPAGLEPSPPRFSIKLAQEEAAAFFLPGLAPSAVGFQEPSRSGEHGQGWQEEMGKEERGLGPLPCSGPTPSPAGQLGNLLPGVSWEDWPPGSLDGT
;
A
#
# COMPACT_ATOMS: atom_id res chain seq x y z
N MET A 1 -41.26 5.27 -39.79
CA MET A 1 -40.16 4.31 -39.58
C MET A 1 -39.36 4.84 -38.41
N ALA A 2 -39.48 4.21 -37.24
CA ALA A 2 -38.63 4.54 -36.10
C ALA A 2 -37.21 4.09 -36.45
N SER A 3 -36.23 4.99 -36.40
CA SER A 3 -34.83 4.61 -36.59
C SER A 3 -34.46 3.61 -35.50
N GLU A 4 -33.91 2.46 -35.89
CA GLU A 4 -33.24 1.53 -34.98
C GLU A 4 -32.04 2.24 -34.35
N SER A 5 -32.27 3.02 -33.29
CA SER A 5 -31.18 3.53 -32.47
C SER A 5 -30.65 2.36 -31.66
N GLY A 6 -29.44 1.88 -31.97
CA GLY A 6 -28.76 0.78 -31.26
C GLY A 6 -28.42 1.07 -29.78
N LYS A 7 -29.04 2.08 -29.17
CA LYS A 7 -28.83 2.47 -27.77
C LYS A 7 -29.88 1.82 -26.89
N LEU A 8 -29.45 1.27 -25.77
CA LEU A 8 -30.28 0.51 -24.83
C LEU A 8 -31.40 1.32 -24.16
N TRP A 9 -31.33 2.66 -24.23
CA TRP A 9 -32.39 3.60 -23.80
C TRP A 9 -33.10 4.32 -24.96
N GLY A 10 -32.85 3.92 -26.21
CA GLY A 10 -33.33 4.62 -27.40
C GLY A 10 -34.85 4.76 -27.55
N GLY A 11 -35.63 3.90 -26.89
CA GLY A 11 -37.09 3.82 -27.05
C GLY A 11 -37.89 5.08 -26.68
N ARG A 12 -37.27 6.10 -26.06
CA ARG A 12 -37.93 7.34 -25.64
C ARG A 12 -37.50 8.59 -26.44
N PHE A 13 -36.48 8.49 -27.28
CA PHE A 13 -35.90 9.68 -27.94
C PHE A 13 -36.48 9.89 -29.34
N VAL A 14 -36.92 11.11 -29.62
CA VAL A 14 -37.58 11.51 -30.88
C VAL A 14 -36.60 12.13 -31.90
N GLY A 15 -35.35 12.38 -31.51
CA GLY A 15 -34.31 12.99 -32.33
C GLY A 15 -32.92 12.42 -32.06
N ALA A 16 -31.94 12.84 -32.86
CA ALA A 16 -30.54 12.44 -32.70
C ALA A 16 -29.87 13.19 -31.53
N VAL A 17 -29.00 12.50 -30.80
CA VAL A 17 -28.14 13.13 -29.76
C VAL A 17 -27.06 13.94 -30.45
N ASP A 18 -26.70 15.09 -29.89
CA ASP A 18 -25.60 15.92 -30.40
C ASP A 18 -24.26 15.14 -30.34
N PRO A 19 -23.41 15.16 -31.39
CA PRO A 19 -22.15 14.43 -31.40
C PRO A 19 -21.19 14.81 -30.25
N VAL A 20 -21.23 16.05 -29.77
CA VAL A 20 -20.42 16.50 -28.62
C VAL A 20 -20.91 15.82 -27.35
N MET A 21 -22.23 15.74 -27.16
CA MET A 21 -22.82 15.06 -26.00
C MET A 21 -22.55 13.56 -26.05
N GLU A 22 -22.61 12.94 -27.24
CA GLU A 22 -22.29 11.53 -27.41
C GLU A 22 -20.84 11.21 -27.01
N LYS A 23 -19.88 12.02 -27.47
CA LYS A 23 -18.48 11.86 -27.08
C LYS A 23 -18.25 12.12 -25.58
N PHE A 24 -18.92 13.11 -25.00
CA PHE A 24 -18.79 13.43 -23.57
C PHE A 24 -19.37 12.35 -22.66
N ASN A 25 -20.43 11.67 -23.11
CA ASN A 25 -21.15 10.65 -22.35
C ASN A 25 -20.56 9.24 -22.52
N SER A 26 -19.85 8.98 -23.62
CA SER A 26 -19.26 7.68 -23.92
C SER A 26 -18.07 7.35 -23.02
N SER A 27 -18.06 6.12 -22.51
CA SER A 27 -17.02 5.61 -21.61
C SER A 27 -16.16 4.49 -22.20
N ILE A 28 -16.49 3.98 -23.40
CA ILE A 28 -15.73 2.91 -24.09
C ILE A 28 -14.24 3.22 -24.30
N ALA A 29 -13.85 4.49 -24.27
CA ALA A 29 -12.45 4.90 -24.34
C ALA A 29 -11.61 4.31 -23.20
N TYR A 30 -12.18 4.18 -22.01
CA TYR A 30 -11.49 3.75 -20.80
C TYR A 30 -12.14 2.51 -20.14
N ASP A 31 -13.47 2.39 -20.13
CA ASP A 31 -14.15 1.26 -19.47
C ASP A 31 -14.02 -0.05 -20.22
N ARG A 32 -13.47 -0.03 -21.45
CA ARG A 32 -13.02 -1.24 -22.14
C ARG A 32 -12.09 -2.10 -21.28
N ALA A 33 -11.38 -1.50 -20.30
CA ALA A 33 -10.55 -2.23 -19.34
C ALA A 33 -11.34 -3.24 -18.49
N LEU A 34 -12.66 -3.12 -18.41
CA LEU A 34 -13.56 -4.00 -17.67
C LEU A 34 -14.08 -5.19 -18.51
N TRP A 35 -13.64 -5.37 -19.75
CA TRP A 35 -14.20 -6.39 -20.64
C TRP A 35 -14.19 -7.80 -20.05
N GLU A 36 -13.10 -8.17 -19.36
CA GLU A 36 -12.91 -9.52 -18.80
C GLU A 36 -13.90 -9.78 -17.66
N VAL A 37 -14.05 -8.80 -16.78
CA VAL A 37 -14.93 -8.89 -15.61
C VAL A 37 -16.40 -8.74 -15.98
N ASP A 38 -16.75 -7.96 -17.00
CA ASP A 38 -18.12 -7.88 -17.53
C ASP A 38 -18.55 -9.21 -18.16
N VAL A 39 -17.66 -9.85 -18.93
CA VAL A 39 -17.92 -11.20 -19.46
C VAL A 39 -18.06 -12.21 -18.32
N GLN A 40 -17.19 -12.16 -17.32
CA GLN A 40 -17.26 -13.02 -16.13
C GLN A 40 -18.59 -12.83 -15.38
N GLY A 41 -18.97 -11.59 -15.09
CA GLY A 41 -20.22 -11.20 -14.43
C GLY A 41 -21.45 -11.66 -15.22
N SER A 42 -21.39 -11.53 -16.54
CA SER A 42 -22.45 -11.97 -17.45
C SER A 42 -22.61 -13.50 -17.49
N LYS A 43 -21.52 -14.27 -17.41
CA LYS A 43 -21.60 -15.73 -17.27
C LYS A 43 -22.28 -16.15 -15.97
N ALA A 44 -21.91 -15.54 -14.84
CA ALA A 44 -22.55 -15.80 -13.56
C ALA A 44 -24.04 -15.42 -13.59
N TYR A 45 -24.38 -14.28 -14.18
CA TYR A 45 -25.77 -13.84 -14.29
C TYR A 45 -26.61 -14.78 -15.17
N SER A 46 -26.06 -15.31 -16.26
CA SER A 46 -26.73 -16.33 -17.09
C SER A 46 -27.11 -17.57 -16.29
N ARG A 47 -26.22 -18.07 -15.42
CA ARG A 47 -26.53 -19.18 -14.49
C ARG A 47 -27.60 -18.80 -13.46
N GLY A 48 -27.55 -17.57 -12.96
CA GLY A 48 -28.59 -17.02 -12.08
C GLY A 48 -29.98 -17.02 -12.74
N LEU A 49 -30.06 -16.58 -13.99
CA LEU A 49 -31.31 -16.59 -14.77
C LEU A 49 -31.82 -18.01 -15.02
N GLN A 50 -30.93 -18.95 -15.32
CA GLN A 50 -31.31 -20.35 -15.53
C GLN A 50 -31.88 -20.96 -14.24
N LYS A 51 -31.24 -20.73 -13.08
CA LYS A 51 -31.76 -21.20 -11.79
C LYS A 51 -33.13 -20.57 -11.45
N ALA A 52 -33.36 -19.32 -11.85
CA ALA A 52 -34.65 -18.63 -11.70
C ALA A 52 -35.71 -19.08 -12.73
N GLY A 53 -35.39 -20.00 -13.65
CA GLY A 53 -36.32 -20.47 -14.68
C GLY A 53 -36.58 -19.47 -15.81
N LEU A 54 -35.72 -18.46 -15.98
CA LEU A 54 -35.84 -17.42 -17.01
C LEU A 54 -35.09 -17.77 -18.30
N LEU A 55 -34.20 -18.77 -18.23
CA LEU A 55 -33.50 -19.37 -19.36
C LEU A 55 -33.65 -20.89 -19.30
N THR A 56 -33.77 -21.55 -20.46
CA THR A 56 -33.56 -23.01 -20.51
C THR A 56 -32.08 -23.35 -20.37
N LYS A 57 -31.76 -24.62 -20.14
CA LYS A 57 -30.37 -25.08 -20.05
C LYS A 57 -29.61 -24.82 -21.36
N GLU A 58 -30.28 -25.05 -22.49
CA GLU A 58 -29.75 -24.85 -23.83
C GLU A 58 -29.48 -23.37 -24.11
N GLU A 59 -30.39 -22.48 -23.69
CA GLU A 59 -30.21 -21.03 -23.84
C GLU A 59 -29.04 -20.52 -22.99
N MET A 60 -28.92 -21.00 -21.76
CA MET A 60 -27.79 -20.69 -20.89
C MET A 60 -26.47 -21.16 -21.52
N ASP A 61 -26.39 -22.40 -22.00
CA ASP A 61 -25.18 -22.95 -22.62
C ASP A 61 -24.80 -22.19 -23.89
N GLN A 62 -25.80 -21.80 -24.69
CA GLN A 62 -25.60 -20.97 -25.88
C GLN A 62 -24.99 -19.60 -25.51
N ILE A 63 -25.51 -18.95 -24.47
CA ILE A 63 -24.97 -17.67 -23.96
C ILE A 63 -23.55 -17.85 -23.43
N LEU A 64 -23.30 -18.86 -22.60
CA LEU A 64 -21.98 -19.11 -22.01
C LEU A 64 -20.91 -19.33 -23.09
N HIS A 65 -21.19 -20.18 -24.08
CA HIS A 65 -20.26 -20.47 -25.17
C HIS A 65 -20.01 -19.26 -26.06
N ALA A 66 -21.01 -18.42 -26.29
CA ALA A 66 -20.82 -17.19 -27.06
C ALA A 66 -20.03 -16.13 -26.27
N LEU A 67 -20.24 -16.02 -24.96
CA LEU A 67 -19.44 -15.17 -24.08
C LEU A 67 -17.97 -15.62 -24.02
N ASP A 68 -17.68 -16.92 -24.10
CA ASP A 68 -16.30 -17.42 -24.26
C ASP A 68 -15.64 -16.91 -25.54
N LYS A 69 -16.38 -16.90 -26.66
CA LYS A 69 -15.87 -16.34 -27.94
C LYS A 69 -15.66 -14.84 -27.87
N VAL A 70 -16.56 -14.10 -27.21
CA VAL A 70 -16.36 -12.65 -26.98
C VAL A 70 -15.09 -12.39 -26.17
N ALA A 71 -14.85 -13.16 -25.10
CA ALA A 71 -13.62 -13.06 -24.32
C ALA A 71 -12.37 -13.39 -25.15
N GLU A 72 -12.43 -14.43 -25.99
CA GLU A 72 -11.33 -14.79 -26.89
C GLU A 72 -11.00 -13.64 -27.87
N GLU A 73 -12.02 -13.00 -28.45
CA GLU A 73 -11.84 -11.88 -29.37
C GLU A 73 -11.17 -10.67 -28.69
N TRP A 74 -11.55 -10.37 -27.45
CA TRP A 74 -10.89 -9.32 -26.66
C TRP A 74 -9.43 -9.68 -26.36
N ALA A 75 -9.17 -10.89 -25.88
CA ALA A 75 -7.83 -11.36 -25.53
C ALA A 75 -6.88 -11.39 -26.74
N GLN A 76 -7.39 -11.69 -27.93
CA GLN A 76 -6.62 -11.71 -29.18
C GLN A 76 -6.53 -10.33 -29.86
N GLY A 77 -7.23 -9.31 -29.35
CA GLY A 77 -7.31 -7.99 -29.97
C GLY A 77 -8.06 -7.98 -31.31
N THR A 78 -8.89 -8.99 -31.57
CA THR A 78 -9.69 -9.11 -32.80
C THR A 78 -11.09 -8.51 -32.65
N PHE A 79 -11.53 -8.24 -31.41
CA PHE A 79 -12.77 -7.53 -31.13
C PHE A 79 -12.77 -6.14 -31.77
N LYS A 80 -13.82 -5.83 -32.53
CA LYS A 80 -13.99 -4.52 -33.18
C LYS A 80 -14.99 -3.67 -32.41
N VAL A 81 -14.49 -2.66 -31.72
CA VAL A 81 -15.32 -1.61 -31.11
C VAL A 81 -16.00 -0.80 -32.21
N ASN A 82 -17.32 -0.69 -32.13
CA ASN A 82 -18.12 0.07 -33.06
C ASN A 82 -18.24 1.53 -32.56
N PRO A 83 -18.22 2.56 -33.42
CA PRO A 83 -18.54 3.93 -33.01
C PRO A 83 -19.88 4.10 -32.27
N SER A 84 -20.83 3.17 -32.46
CA SER A 84 -22.10 3.16 -31.71
C SER A 84 -22.02 2.51 -30.32
N ASP A 85 -20.90 1.86 -29.98
CA ASP A 85 -20.70 1.25 -28.67
C ASP A 85 -20.40 2.37 -27.66
N GLU A 86 -21.35 2.66 -26.79
CA GLU A 86 -21.19 3.74 -25.81
C GLU A 86 -20.20 3.39 -24.70
N ASP A 87 -20.30 2.15 -24.22
CA ASP A 87 -19.59 1.57 -23.09
C ASP A 87 -19.27 0.09 -23.37
N ILE A 88 -18.43 -0.49 -22.52
CA ILE A 88 -18.05 -1.91 -22.63
C ILE A 88 -19.25 -2.87 -22.59
N HIS A 89 -20.27 -2.56 -21.79
CA HIS A 89 -21.47 -3.40 -21.65
C HIS A 89 -22.23 -3.48 -22.98
N THR A 90 -22.42 -2.33 -23.65
CA THR A 90 -23.07 -2.25 -24.96
C THR A 90 -22.24 -2.99 -26.01
N ALA A 91 -20.92 -2.83 -25.99
CA ALA A 91 -20.03 -3.53 -26.92
C ALA A 91 -20.15 -5.06 -26.79
N ASN A 92 -20.07 -5.58 -25.57
CA ASN A 92 -20.17 -7.01 -25.29
C ASN A 92 -21.56 -7.57 -25.61
N GLU A 93 -22.64 -6.85 -25.24
CA GLU A 93 -24.01 -7.25 -25.55
C GLU A 93 -24.29 -7.22 -27.06
N ARG A 94 -23.80 -6.21 -27.79
CA ARG A 94 -23.88 -6.16 -29.26
C ARG A 94 -23.19 -7.38 -29.86
N ARG A 95 -21.95 -7.65 -29.45
CA ARG A 95 -21.19 -8.76 -30.02
C ARG A 95 -21.84 -10.10 -29.69
N LEU A 96 -22.36 -10.26 -28.48
CA LEU A 96 -23.14 -11.44 -28.10
C LEU A 96 -24.36 -11.61 -29.03
N LYS A 97 -25.11 -10.53 -29.29
CA LYS A 97 -26.26 -10.55 -30.20
C LYS A 97 -25.87 -10.93 -31.63
N GLU A 98 -24.73 -10.47 -32.14
CA GLU A 98 -24.21 -10.87 -33.46
C GLU A 98 -23.89 -12.38 -33.53
N LEU A 99 -23.53 -13.00 -32.41
CA LEU A 99 -23.17 -14.43 -32.35
C LEU A 99 -24.37 -15.36 -32.20
N ILE A 100 -25.39 -14.96 -31.42
CA ILE A 100 -26.51 -15.87 -31.05
C ILE A 100 -27.92 -15.30 -31.26
N GLY A 101 -28.04 -14.10 -31.81
CA GLY A 101 -29.34 -13.48 -32.11
C GLY A 101 -30.16 -13.15 -30.88
N GLU A 102 -31.46 -13.46 -30.93
CA GLU A 102 -32.44 -13.04 -29.91
C GLU A 102 -32.18 -13.61 -28.51
N THR A 103 -31.55 -14.78 -28.39
CA THR A 103 -31.19 -15.36 -27.08
C THR A 103 -30.30 -14.40 -26.26
N ALA A 104 -29.46 -13.60 -26.92
CA ALA A 104 -28.62 -12.60 -26.26
C ALA A 104 -29.46 -11.54 -25.51
N GLY A 105 -30.63 -11.17 -26.05
CA GLY A 105 -31.53 -10.18 -25.45
C GLY A 105 -32.10 -10.62 -24.10
N LYS A 106 -32.10 -11.92 -23.81
CA LYS A 106 -32.57 -12.46 -22.53
C LYS A 106 -31.55 -12.31 -21.40
N LEU A 107 -30.26 -12.11 -21.71
CA LEU A 107 -29.21 -12.01 -20.69
C LEU A 107 -29.41 -10.80 -19.77
N HIS A 108 -29.97 -9.70 -20.27
CA HIS A 108 -30.19 -8.49 -19.47
C HIS A 108 -31.51 -8.52 -18.66
N THR A 109 -32.28 -9.61 -18.72
CA THR A 109 -33.56 -9.73 -18.03
C THR A 109 -33.39 -9.55 -16.51
N GLY A 110 -34.02 -8.52 -15.94
CA GLY A 110 -33.96 -8.22 -14.50
C GLY A 110 -32.64 -7.58 -14.02
N ARG A 111 -31.66 -7.36 -14.90
CA ARG A 111 -30.39 -6.68 -14.60
C ARG A 111 -30.48 -5.19 -14.94
N SER A 112 -29.67 -4.37 -14.30
CA SER A 112 -29.46 -2.98 -14.68
C SER A 112 -27.99 -2.73 -14.98
N ARG A 113 -27.70 -1.64 -15.69
CA ARG A 113 -26.31 -1.16 -15.83
C ARG A 113 -25.78 -0.69 -14.48
N ASN A 114 -26.65 -0.23 -13.58
CA ASN A 114 -26.26 0.31 -12.27
C ASN A 114 -25.63 -0.75 -11.37
N ASP A 115 -26.22 -1.95 -11.26
CA ASP A 115 -25.64 -3.03 -10.45
C ASP A 115 -24.56 -3.83 -11.22
N GLN A 116 -24.66 -3.88 -12.55
CA GLN A 116 -23.62 -4.47 -13.41
C GLN A 116 -22.29 -3.72 -13.29
N VAL A 117 -22.27 -2.40 -13.53
CA VAL A 117 -21.02 -1.64 -13.56
C VAL A 117 -20.28 -1.63 -12.21
N VAL A 118 -21.02 -1.65 -11.10
CA VAL A 118 -20.42 -1.72 -9.75
C VAL A 118 -19.88 -3.12 -9.48
N THR A 119 -20.53 -4.17 -9.99
CA THR A 119 -20.02 -5.55 -9.95
C THR A 119 -18.68 -5.63 -10.69
N ASP A 120 -18.64 -5.10 -11.91
CA ASP A 120 -17.46 -5.13 -12.76
C ASP A 120 -16.30 -4.35 -12.13
N LEU A 121 -16.55 -3.14 -11.63
CA LEU A 121 -15.53 -2.34 -10.98
C LEU A 121 -14.98 -3.01 -9.71
N ARG A 122 -15.85 -3.62 -8.88
CA ARG A 122 -15.41 -4.36 -7.68
C ARG A 122 -14.62 -5.61 -8.02
N LEU A 123 -15.03 -6.36 -9.05
CA LEU A 123 -14.28 -7.52 -9.57
C LEU A 123 -12.89 -7.10 -10.06
N TRP A 124 -12.82 -6.05 -10.85
CA TRP A 124 -11.57 -5.50 -11.38
C TRP A 124 -10.66 -5.04 -10.24
N MET A 125 -11.19 -4.24 -9.31
CA MET A 125 -10.42 -3.73 -8.17
C MET A 125 -9.94 -4.85 -7.24
N ARG A 126 -10.70 -5.94 -7.09
CA ARG A 126 -10.27 -7.11 -6.30
C ARG A 126 -9.02 -7.75 -6.90
N GLN A 127 -8.98 -7.95 -8.22
CA GLN A 127 -7.81 -8.49 -8.91
C GLN A 127 -6.63 -7.51 -8.82
N ASP A 128 -6.92 -6.23 -9.05
CA ASP A 128 -5.91 -5.18 -9.08
C ASP A 128 -5.26 -4.93 -7.71
N CYS A 129 -6.06 -4.88 -6.64
CA CYS A 129 -5.55 -4.74 -5.27
C CYS A 129 -4.69 -5.94 -4.84
N SER A 130 -5.01 -7.15 -5.32
CA SER A 130 -4.16 -8.32 -5.08
C SER A 130 -2.79 -8.16 -5.75
N ARG A 131 -2.77 -7.69 -7.00
CA ARG A 131 -1.53 -7.37 -7.73
C ARG A 131 -0.71 -6.28 -7.04
N LEU A 132 -1.36 -5.20 -6.60
CA LEU A 132 -0.70 -4.12 -5.84
C LEU A 132 -0.17 -4.61 -4.50
N SER A 133 -0.89 -5.50 -3.82
CA SER A 133 -0.43 -6.12 -2.57
C SER A 133 0.88 -6.89 -2.78
N ALA A 134 0.99 -7.66 -3.87
CA ALA A 134 2.20 -8.39 -4.20
C ALA A 134 3.39 -7.46 -4.49
N LEU A 135 3.18 -6.40 -5.29
CA LEU A 135 4.22 -5.41 -5.59
C LEU A 135 4.69 -4.67 -4.33
N LEU A 136 3.78 -4.31 -3.43
CA LEU A 136 4.11 -3.66 -2.17
C LEU A 136 4.91 -4.60 -1.25
N TRP A 137 4.53 -5.87 -1.17
CA TRP A 137 5.28 -6.86 -0.40
C TRP A 137 6.69 -7.11 -0.96
N GLU A 138 6.85 -7.10 -2.27
CA GLU A 138 8.16 -7.21 -2.91
C GLU A 138 9.09 -6.05 -2.53
N LEU A 139 8.57 -4.83 -2.53
CA LEU A 139 9.31 -3.65 -2.06
C LEU A 139 9.71 -3.80 -0.59
N ILE A 140 8.77 -4.18 0.28
CA ILE A 140 9.03 -4.37 1.72
C ILE A 140 10.11 -5.42 1.94
N ARG A 141 10.01 -6.58 1.28
CA ARG A 141 11.02 -7.66 1.38
C ARG A 141 12.39 -7.17 0.92
N THR A 142 12.46 -6.53 -0.25
CA THR A 142 13.70 -5.96 -0.78
C THR A 142 14.36 -4.99 0.22
N MET A 143 13.56 -4.16 0.89
CA MET A 143 14.05 -3.24 1.91
C MET A 143 14.59 -3.97 3.14
N VAL A 144 13.86 -4.97 3.63
CA VAL A 144 14.26 -5.77 4.81
C VAL A 144 15.53 -6.56 4.53
N ASP A 145 15.61 -7.27 3.41
CA ASP A 145 16.78 -8.06 3.02
C ASP A 145 18.02 -7.17 2.89
N ARG A 146 17.86 -5.98 2.32
CA ARG A 146 18.95 -4.99 2.21
C ARG A 146 19.35 -4.44 3.58
N ALA A 147 18.40 -4.19 4.47
CA ALA A 147 18.67 -3.74 5.83
C ALA A 147 19.45 -4.78 6.65
N GLU A 148 19.14 -6.07 6.47
CA GLU A 148 19.90 -7.18 7.07
C GLU A 148 21.34 -7.21 6.54
N ALA A 149 21.51 -7.20 5.22
CA ALA A 149 22.83 -7.26 4.58
C ALA A 149 23.73 -6.03 4.88
N GLU A 150 23.13 -4.87 5.14
CA GLU A 150 23.84 -3.61 5.38
C GLU A 150 23.77 -3.16 6.85
N HIS A 151 23.51 -4.10 7.77
CA HIS A 151 23.24 -3.83 9.19
C HIS A 151 24.30 -3.00 9.91
N ASP A 152 25.59 -3.18 9.59
CA ASP A 152 26.72 -2.53 10.26
C ASP A 152 27.08 -1.14 9.72
N VAL A 153 26.35 -0.64 8.72
CA VAL A 153 26.61 0.67 8.15
C VAL A 153 26.06 1.75 9.06
N LEU A 154 26.93 2.67 9.49
CA LEU A 154 26.55 3.84 10.28
C LEU A 154 26.53 5.09 9.40
N PHE A 155 25.55 5.97 9.64
CA PHE A 155 25.46 7.30 9.04
C PHE A 155 24.77 8.27 10.02
N PRO A 156 24.84 9.59 9.79
CA PRO A 156 24.18 10.54 10.69
C PRO A 156 22.65 10.46 10.57
N GLY A 157 21.96 10.38 11.70
CA GLY A 157 20.52 10.61 11.79
C GLY A 157 20.21 12.11 11.78
N TYR A 158 19.03 12.46 11.26
CA TYR A 158 18.65 13.86 11.04
C TYR A 158 17.34 14.24 11.73
N THR A 159 17.35 15.42 12.33
CA THR A 159 16.15 16.13 12.79
C THR A 159 16.25 17.57 12.31
N HIS A 160 15.21 18.11 11.67
CA HIS A 160 15.27 19.42 10.99
C HIS A 160 16.42 19.52 9.96
N LEU A 161 16.78 18.38 9.34
CA LEU A 161 17.93 18.24 8.44
C LEU A 161 19.29 18.63 9.07
N GLN A 162 19.34 18.76 10.40
CA GLN A 162 20.57 18.89 11.18
C GLN A 162 21.02 17.52 11.67
N ARG A 163 22.34 17.29 11.70
CA ARG A 163 22.91 16.04 12.22
C ARG A 163 22.60 15.94 13.71
N ALA A 164 21.94 14.86 14.10
CA ALA A 164 21.53 14.60 15.48
C ALA A 164 22.47 13.59 16.15
N GLN A 165 22.23 12.30 15.93
CA GLN A 165 23.02 11.20 16.49
C GLN A 165 23.39 10.20 15.39
N PRO A 166 24.49 9.45 15.53
CA PRO A 166 24.78 8.34 14.63
C PRO A 166 23.65 7.31 14.70
N ILE A 167 23.19 6.83 13.54
CA ILE A 167 22.21 5.76 13.44
C ILE A 167 22.70 4.71 12.44
N ARG A 168 22.09 3.53 12.46
CA ARG A 168 22.32 2.52 11.43
C ARG A 168 21.56 2.89 10.16
N TRP A 169 22.21 2.73 9.02
CA TRP A 169 21.57 2.86 7.70
C TRP A 169 20.41 1.87 7.54
N SER A 170 20.58 0.64 8.02
CA SER A 170 19.52 -0.37 8.09
C SER A 170 18.29 0.11 8.88
N HIS A 171 18.49 0.90 9.95
CA HIS A 171 17.40 1.49 10.70
C HIS A 171 16.63 2.55 9.91
N TRP A 172 17.32 3.34 9.07
CA TRP A 172 16.65 4.26 8.14
C TRP A 172 15.82 3.48 7.12
N ILE A 173 16.36 2.40 6.53
CA ILE A 173 15.60 1.55 5.59
C ILE A 173 14.34 0.99 6.27
N LEU A 174 14.50 0.38 7.45
CA LEU A 174 13.40 -0.24 8.18
C LEU A 174 12.35 0.77 8.63
N SER A 175 12.72 2.03 8.88
CA SER A 175 11.75 3.08 9.20
C SER A 175 10.72 3.30 8.08
N HIS A 176 11.14 3.19 6.81
CA HIS A 176 10.26 3.28 5.65
C HIS A 176 9.53 1.96 5.39
N ALA A 177 10.19 0.81 5.57
CA ALA A 177 9.56 -0.51 5.44
C ALA A 177 8.37 -0.66 6.43
N VAL A 178 8.53 -0.22 7.68
CA VAL A 178 7.47 -0.24 8.71
C VAL A 178 6.32 0.71 8.37
N ALA A 179 6.54 1.78 7.61
CA ALA A 179 5.45 2.59 7.11
C ALA A 179 4.66 1.86 6.02
N LEU A 180 5.36 1.20 5.11
CA LEU A 180 4.77 0.42 4.01
C LEU A 180 4.03 -0.84 4.49
N THR A 181 4.44 -1.46 5.60
CA THR A 181 3.66 -2.57 6.20
C THR A 181 2.29 -2.11 6.69
N ARG A 182 2.17 -0.87 7.21
CA ARG A 182 0.85 -0.29 7.54
C ARG A 182 0.03 0.01 6.29
N ASP A 183 0.67 0.41 5.20
CA ASP A 183 -0.03 0.57 3.92
C ASP A 183 -0.51 -0.78 3.37
N SER A 184 0.27 -1.85 3.57
CA SER A 184 -0.12 -3.22 3.21
C SER A 184 -1.32 -3.69 4.04
N GLU A 185 -1.29 -3.47 5.35
CA GLU A 185 -2.41 -3.76 6.25
C GLU A 185 -3.69 -3.04 5.81
N ARG A 186 -3.61 -1.73 5.54
CA ARG A 186 -4.76 -0.94 5.05
C ARG A 186 -5.30 -1.48 3.72
N LEU A 187 -4.43 -1.87 2.79
CA LEU A 187 -4.89 -2.43 1.51
C LEU A 187 -5.65 -3.74 1.70
N LEU A 188 -5.22 -4.59 2.65
CA LEU A 188 -5.93 -5.83 2.98
C LEU A 188 -7.30 -5.55 3.60
N GLU A 189 -7.43 -4.51 4.42
CA GLU A 189 -8.72 -4.09 4.97
C GLU A 189 -9.67 -3.55 3.89
N VAL A 190 -9.17 -2.72 2.98
CA VAL A 190 -9.94 -2.20 1.83
C VAL A 190 -10.41 -3.35 0.93
N GLN A 191 -9.56 -4.34 0.66
CA GLN A 191 -9.93 -5.53 -0.12
C GLN A 191 -11.12 -6.30 0.46
N LYS A 192 -11.22 -6.41 1.79
CA LYS A 192 -12.38 -7.04 2.43
C LYS A 192 -13.69 -6.32 2.09
N ARG A 193 -13.68 -4.98 2.10
CA ARG A 193 -14.85 -4.15 1.78
C ARG A 193 -15.14 -4.04 0.29
N ILE A 194 -14.12 -4.19 -0.58
CA ILE A 194 -14.31 -4.38 -2.03
C ILE A 194 -15.02 -5.72 -2.31
N ASN A 195 -14.72 -6.76 -1.54
CA ASN A 195 -15.20 -8.13 -1.78
C ASN A 195 -16.64 -8.40 -1.28
N VAL A 196 -17.57 -7.49 -1.59
CA VAL A 196 -19.01 -7.62 -1.35
C VAL A 196 -19.76 -7.48 -2.69
N LEU A 197 -20.62 -8.44 -3.05
CA LEU A 197 -21.29 -8.50 -4.35
C LEU A 197 -22.50 -7.56 -4.43
N PRO A 198 -22.54 -6.60 -5.38
CA PRO A 198 -23.73 -5.77 -5.62
C PRO A 198 -24.73 -6.35 -6.65
N LEU A 199 -24.32 -7.30 -7.51
CA LEU A 199 -25.17 -7.88 -8.56
C LEU A 199 -26.48 -8.45 -8.00
N GLY A 200 -27.59 -8.19 -8.70
CA GLY A 200 -28.94 -8.54 -8.24
C GLY A 200 -29.63 -7.41 -7.47
N SER A 201 -29.00 -6.22 -7.40
CA SER A 201 -29.60 -5.00 -6.85
C SER A 201 -30.48 -4.26 -7.89
N GLY A 202 -30.40 -4.66 -9.16
CA GLY A 202 -31.16 -4.05 -10.24
C GLY A 202 -30.81 -2.57 -10.39
N ALA A 203 -31.77 -1.75 -10.82
CA ALA A 203 -31.54 -0.32 -11.00
C ALA A 203 -31.49 0.47 -9.68
N ILE A 204 -32.25 0.01 -8.67
CA ILE A 204 -32.43 0.72 -7.39
C ILE A 204 -33.11 -0.16 -6.32
N ALA A 205 -34.13 -0.95 -6.68
CA ALA A 205 -35.05 -1.60 -5.75
C ALA A 205 -34.89 -3.13 -5.64
N GLY A 206 -33.75 -3.66 -6.09
CA GLY A 206 -33.50 -5.10 -6.16
C GLY A 206 -33.93 -5.73 -7.49
N ASN A 207 -33.59 -7.00 -7.66
CA ASN A 207 -34.03 -7.79 -8.81
C ASN A 207 -35.51 -8.22 -8.63
N PRO A 208 -36.40 -7.90 -9.59
CA PRO A 208 -37.83 -8.17 -9.45
C PRO A 208 -38.23 -9.62 -9.80
N LEU A 209 -37.28 -10.44 -10.26
CA LEU A 209 -37.53 -11.78 -10.81
C LEU A 209 -36.97 -12.90 -9.93
N GLY A 210 -36.54 -12.59 -8.71
CA GLY A 210 -36.12 -13.59 -7.72
C GLY A 210 -34.83 -14.33 -8.09
N VAL A 211 -33.90 -13.69 -8.80
CA VAL A 211 -32.57 -14.28 -9.02
C VAL A 211 -31.86 -14.48 -7.67
N ASP A 212 -31.24 -15.64 -7.51
CA ASP A 212 -30.56 -16.01 -6.26
C ASP A 212 -29.21 -15.29 -6.14
N ARG A 213 -29.11 -14.34 -5.20
CA ARG A 213 -27.89 -13.55 -4.97
C ARG A 213 -26.78 -14.36 -4.28
N GLU A 214 -27.10 -15.38 -3.50
CA GLU A 214 -26.09 -16.26 -2.90
C GLU A 214 -25.43 -17.13 -3.97
N LEU A 215 -26.21 -17.61 -4.95
CA LEU A 215 -25.64 -18.26 -6.13
C LEU A 215 -24.66 -17.32 -6.86
N LEU A 216 -25.09 -16.09 -7.16
CA LEU A 216 -24.23 -15.13 -7.86
C LEU A 216 -22.96 -14.81 -7.06
N GLN A 217 -23.07 -14.74 -5.73
CA GLN A 217 -21.95 -14.52 -4.82
C GLN A 217 -20.95 -15.68 -4.88
N ALA A 218 -21.43 -16.91 -4.86
CA ALA A 218 -20.59 -18.10 -5.02
C ALA A 218 -19.93 -18.16 -6.41
N GLU A 219 -20.69 -17.94 -7.48
CA GLU A 219 -20.19 -17.96 -8.87
C GLU A 219 -19.05 -16.95 -9.11
N LEU A 220 -19.16 -15.77 -8.51
CA LEU A 220 -18.16 -14.69 -8.64
C LEU A 220 -17.13 -14.67 -7.49
N ASN A 221 -17.20 -15.64 -6.58
CA ASN A 221 -16.34 -15.80 -5.41
C ASN A 221 -16.25 -14.54 -4.53
N PHE A 222 -17.36 -13.82 -4.35
CA PHE A 222 -17.43 -12.71 -3.40
C PHE A 222 -17.54 -13.21 -1.96
N GLY A 223 -17.12 -12.40 -0.98
CA GLY A 223 -17.15 -12.79 0.44
C GLY A 223 -18.52 -12.62 1.10
N ALA A 224 -19.35 -11.72 0.56
CA ALA A 224 -20.69 -11.43 1.04
C ALA A 224 -21.54 -10.78 -0.07
N ILE A 225 -22.82 -10.56 0.18
CA ILE A 225 -23.73 -9.79 -0.67
C ILE A 225 -24.03 -8.43 -0.02
N THR A 226 -24.29 -7.40 -0.83
CA THR A 226 -24.74 -6.10 -0.33
C THR A 226 -26.11 -6.21 0.35
N LEU A 227 -26.30 -5.45 1.42
CA LEU A 227 -27.51 -5.53 2.26
C LEU A 227 -28.68 -4.71 1.71
N ASN A 228 -28.39 -3.64 0.96
CA ASN A 228 -29.40 -2.71 0.45
C ASN A 228 -29.12 -2.38 -1.02
N SER A 229 -30.15 -2.43 -1.86
CA SER A 229 -30.01 -2.22 -3.31
C SER A 229 -29.80 -0.77 -3.71
N MET A 230 -30.33 0.19 -2.94
CA MET A 230 -30.09 1.61 -3.19
C MET A 230 -28.62 1.91 -2.93
N ASP A 231 -28.14 1.52 -1.74
CA ASP A 231 -26.74 1.63 -1.34
C ASP A 231 -25.80 1.00 -2.37
N ALA A 232 -26.03 -0.28 -2.71
CA ALA A 232 -25.20 -1.05 -3.63
C ALA A 232 -25.04 -0.45 -5.03
N THR A 233 -25.98 0.39 -5.47
CA THR A 233 -25.95 1.03 -6.78
C THR A 233 -25.43 2.48 -6.72
N SER A 234 -25.49 3.12 -5.55
CA SER A 234 -25.06 4.52 -5.37
C SER A 234 -23.68 4.69 -4.73
N GLU A 235 -23.28 3.81 -3.82
CA GLU A 235 -22.05 4.00 -3.03
C GLU A 235 -20.78 3.78 -3.87
N ARG A 236 -19.73 4.53 -3.54
CA ARG A 236 -18.37 4.40 -4.11
C ARG A 236 -17.31 4.50 -3.02
N ASP A 237 -17.65 4.08 -1.81
CA ASP A 237 -16.77 4.14 -0.64
C ASP A 237 -15.52 3.30 -0.88
N PHE A 238 -15.68 2.12 -1.49
CA PHE A 238 -14.57 1.26 -1.85
C PHE A 238 -13.56 1.92 -2.82
N VAL A 239 -14.03 2.86 -3.67
CA VAL A 239 -13.17 3.65 -4.54
C VAL A 239 -12.47 4.75 -3.75
N ALA A 240 -13.22 5.50 -2.92
CA ALA A 240 -12.66 6.56 -2.10
C ALA A 240 -11.60 6.03 -1.12
N GLU A 241 -11.85 4.89 -0.47
CA GLU A 241 -10.90 4.23 0.41
C GLU A 241 -9.63 3.77 -0.33
N PHE A 242 -9.76 3.21 -1.53
CA PHE A 242 -8.62 2.86 -2.37
C PHE A 242 -7.76 4.08 -2.74
N LEU A 243 -8.40 5.18 -3.16
CA LEU A 243 -7.69 6.41 -3.52
C LEU A 243 -7.01 7.05 -2.30
N PHE A 244 -7.64 6.99 -1.13
CA PHE A 244 -7.02 7.44 0.12
C PHE A 244 -5.82 6.57 0.51
N TRP A 245 -5.96 5.24 0.45
CA TRP A 245 -4.86 4.31 0.67
C TRP A 245 -3.67 4.62 -0.24
N ALA A 246 -3.91 4.78 -1.55
CA ALA A 246 -2.88 5.09 -2.52
C ALA A 246 -2.21 6.44 -2.22
N SER A 247 -2.98 7.45 -1.82
CA SER A 247 -2.48 8.77 -1.45
C SER A 247 -1.55 8.73 -0.23
N LEU A 248 -1.92 7.95 0.79
CA LEU A 248 -1.09 7.79 1.99
C LEU A 248 0.19 7.00 1.69
N CYS A 249 0.09 5.92 0.91
CA CYS A 249 1.25 5.16 0.46
C CYS A 249 2.22 6.03 -0.35
N MET A 250 1.70 6.85 -1.26
CA MET A 250 2.52 7.81 -2.01
C MET A 250 3.15 8.89 -1.11
N THR A 251 2.52 9.25 0.00
CA THR A 251 3.12 10.15 1.00
C THR A 251 4.38 9.52 1.61
N HIS A 252 4.32 8.24 2.00
CA HIS A 252 5.50 7.52 2.49
C HIS A 252 6.60 7.39 1.43
N LEU A 253 6.24 7.01 0.19
CA LEU A 253 7.21 6.90 -0.91
C LEU A 253 7.81 8.25 -1.29
N SER A 254 7.05 9.34 -1.20
CA SER A 254 7.57 10.69 -1.44
C SER A 254 8.62 11.09 -0.39
N ARG A 255 8.45 10.68 0.87
CA ARG A 255 9.42 10.93 1.94
C ARG A 255 10.72 10.15 1.72
N MET A 256 10.62 8.87 1.35
CA MET A 256 11.78 8.07 0.97
C MET A 256 12.52 8.68 -0.23
N ALA A 257 11.77 9.14 -1.23
CA ALA A 257 12.34 9.80 -2.40
C ALA A 257 13.08 11.09 -2.01
N GLU A 258 12.52 11.92 -1.13
CA GLU A 258 13.19 13.13 -0.62
C GLU A 258 14.54 12.81 0.04
N ASP A 259 14.54 11.83 0.95
CA ASP A 259 15.75 11.40 1.65
C ASP A 259 16.82 10.94 0.65
N LEU A 260 16.47 10.08 -0.30
CA LEU A 260 17.42 9.53 -1.28
C LEU A 260 17.90 10.59 -2.29
N ILE A 261 17.05 11.55 -2.67
CA ILE A 261 17.46 12.69 -3.49
C ILE A 261 18.52 13.51 -2.74
N LEU A 262 18.27 13.85 -1.48
CA LEU A 262 19.22 14.59 -0.63
C LEU A 262 20.53 13.80 -0.45
N TYR A 263 20.43 12.51 -0.18
CA TYR A 263 21.59 11.65 0.05
C TYR A 263 22.43 11.43 -1.21
N GLY A 264 21.84 11.58 -2.40
CA GLY A 264 22.52 11.50 -3.70
C GLY A 264 23.20 12.80 -4.16
N THR A 265 23.01 13.91 -3.45
CA THR A 265 23.67 15.19 -3.76
C THR A 265 25.18 15.11 -3.57
N LYS A 266 25.94 16.07 -4.11
CA LYS A 266 27.39 16.11 -3.89
C LYS A 266 27.73 16.50 -2.44
N GLU A 267 26.90 17.32 -1.83
CA GLU A 267 27.02 17.81 -0.47
C GLU A 267 26.93 16.68 0.57
N PHE A 268 26.07 15.69 0.33
CA PHE A 268 25.95 14.50 1.19
C PHE A 268 26.81 13.34 0.66
N SER A 269 26.64 12.97 -0.60
CA SER A 269 27.32 11.86 -1.28
C SER A 269 27.23 10.55 -0.48
N PHE A 270 26.07 10.25 0.12
CA PHE A 270 25.87 9.01 0.87
C PHE A 270 25.46 7.86 -0.04
N VAL A 271 24.66 8.14 -1.07
CA VAL A 271 24.16 7.12 -1.99
C VAL A 271 24.48 7.51 -3.44
N GLN A 272 24.50 6.50 -4.30
CA GLN A 272 24.57 6.67 -5.74
C GLN A 272 23.56 5.73 -6.40
N LEU A 273 22.68 6.31 -7.22
CA LEU A 273 21.72 5.53 -8.01
C LEU A 273 22.42 4.81 -9.16
N SER A 274 21.90 3.63 -9.49
CA SER A 274 22.29 2.90 -10.69
C SER A 274 21.91 3.67 -11.96
N ASP A 275 22.58 3.36 -13.07
CA ASP A 275 22.31 4.00 -14.37
C ASP A 275 20.90 3.68 -14.88
N ALA A 276 20.32 2.54 -14.51
CA ALA A 276 18.98 2.15 -14.90
C ALA A 276 17.87 3.05 -14.32
N TYR A 277 18.16 3.72 -13.20
CA TYR A 277 17.19 4.58 -12.48
C TYR A 277 17.68 6.02 -12.33
N SER A 278 18.71 6.42 -13.06
CA SER A 278 19.19 7.80 -13.12
C SER A 278 19.41 8.24 -14.55
N THR A 279 19.36 9.55 -14.80
CA THR A 279 19.76 10.11 -16.10
C THR A 279 21.07 10.87 -15.96
N GLY A 280 21.90 10.81 -17.00
CA GLY A 280 23.12 11.59 -17.11
C GLY A 280 22.90 12.89 -17.89
N SER A 281 23.82 13.84 -17.74
CA SER A 281 23.93 14.96 -18.67
C SER A 281 24.99 14.64 -19.73
N SER A 282 24.65 14.81 -21.02
CA SER A 282 25.61 14.65 -22.11
C SER A 282 26.82 15.61 -22.02
N LEU A 283 26.68 16.72 -21.30
CA LEU A 283 27.74 17.72 -21.08
C LEU A 283 28.52 17.51 -19.77
N MET A 284 27.95 16.78 -18.80
CA MET A 284 28.51 16.65 -17.45
C MET A 284 28.45 15.18 -16.99
N PRO A 285 29.45 14.36 -17.33
CA PRO A 285 29.46 12.91 -17.03
C PRO A 285 29.36 12.57 -15.54
N GLN A 286 29.79 13.48 -14.66
CA GLN A 286 29.74 13.32 -13.20
C GLN A 286 28.35 13.59 -12.59
N LYS A 287 27.41 14.15 -13.37
CA LYS A 287 26.08 14.55 -12.91
C LYS A 287 25.09 13.43 -13.21
N LYS A 288 24.68 12.71 -12.15
CA LYS A 288 23.56 11.77 -12.17
C LYS A 288 22.34 12.44 -11.55
N ASN A 289 21.26 12.54 -12.31
CA ASN A 289 20.00 13.10 -11.85
C ASN A 289 19.11 11.98 -11.29
N PRO A 290 18.46 12.20 -10.13
CA PRO A 290 17.60 11.20 -9.50
C PRO A 290 16.18 11.20 -10.08
N ASP A 291 16.04 11.18 -11.41
CA ASP A 291 14.76 11.33 -12.12
C ASP A 291 13.69 10.33 -11.65
N SER A 292 14.08 9.08 -11.37
CA SER A 292 13.17 8.06 -10.84
C SER A 292 12.53 8.50 -9.51
N LEU A 293 13.34 9.02 -8.58
CA LEU A 293 12.88 9.51 -7.28
C LEU A 293 12.05 10.79 -7.40
N GLU A 294 12.46 11.70 -8.28
CA GLU A 294 11.70 12.93 -8.55
C GLU A 294 10.32 12.61 -9.13
N LEU A 295 10.25 11.63 -10.04
CA LEU A 295 9.00 11.14 -10.60
C LEU A 295 8.13 10.48 -9.53
N ILE A 296 8.68 9.62 -8.67
CA ILE A 296 7.94 9.03 -7.53
C ILE A 296 7.34 10.15 -6.67
N ARG A 297 8.15 11.13 -6.25
CA ARG A 297 7.69 12.26 -5.43
C ARG A 297 6.60 13.09 -6.14
N SER A 298 6.73 13.34 -7.43
CA SER A 298 5.75 14.12 -8.21
C SER A 298 4.38 13.41 -8.33
N LYS A 299 4.37 12.07 -8.38
CA LYS A 299 3.14 11.29 -8.54
C LYS A 299 2.25 11.33 -7.30
N ALA A 300 2.78 11.68 -6.13
CA ALA A 300 1.98 11.86 -4.92
C ALA A 300 0.88 12.91 -5.09
N GLY A 301 1.18 14.04 -5.75
CA GLY A 301 0.18 15.08 -6.03
C GLY A 301 -0.89 14.62 -7.02
N ARG A 302 -0.52 13.81 -8.02
CA ARG A 302 -1.45 13.26 -9.01
C ARG A 302 -2.47 12.32 -8.34
N VAL A 303 -1.98 11.39 -7.53
CA VAL A 303 -2.82 10.41 -6.81
C VAL A 303 -3.76 11.11 -5.81
N PHE A 304 -3.22 12.02 -4.99
CA PHE A 304 -4.04 12.80 -4.06
C PHE A 304 -5.10 13.64 -4.78
N GLY A 305 -4.77 14.22 -5.93
CA GLY A 305 -5.72 14.98 -6.75
C GLY A 305 -6.93 14.16 -7.18
N ARG A 306 -6.74 12.87 -7.52
CA ARG A 306 -7.86 11.96 -7.86
C ARG A 306 -8.71 11.63 -6.65
N CYS A 307 -8.10 11.41 -5.49
CA CYS A 307 -8.83 11.24 -4.22
C CYS A 307 -9.71 12.46 -3.90
N ALA A 308 -9.13 13.66 -3.96
CA ALA A 308 -9.84 14.91 -3.71
C ALA A 308 -10.97 15.15 -4.72
N GLY A 309 -10.70 14.87 -6.01
CA GLY A 309 -11.68 14.98 -7.09
C GLY A 309 -12.89 14.08 -6.87
N LEU A 310 -12.67 12.79 -6.59
CA LEU A 310 -13.77 11.86 -6.35
C LEU A 310 -14.61 12.25 -5.13
N LEU A 311 -13.98 12.61 -4.01
CA LEU A 311 -14.72 13.05 -2.82
C LEU A 311 -15.60 14.27 -3.12
N MET A 312 -15.15 15.19 -3.98
CA MET A 312 -15.95 16.33 -4.40
C MET A 312 -17.10 15.92 -5.33
N THR A 313 -16.89 14.95 -6.23
CA THR A 313 -17.96 14.38 -7.07
C THR A 313 -19.05 13.71 -6.23
N LEU A 314 -18.67 12.98 -5.18
CA LEU A 314 -19.63 12.27 -4.30
C LEU A 314 -20.40 13.21 -3.38
N LYS A 315 -19.82 14.37 -3.02
CA LYS A 315 -20.40 15.27 -2.03
C LYS A 315 -21.76 15.81 -2.47
N GLY A 316 -22.79 15.52 -1.67
CA GLY A 316 -24.12 16.08 -1.85
C GLY A 316 -24.91 15.53 -3.04
N LEU A 317 -24.48 14.40 -3.62
CA LEU A 317 -25.30 13.68 -4.60
C LEU A 317 -26.60 13.21 -3.93
N PRO A 318 -27.76 13.44 -4.56
CA PRO A 318 -29.01 12.89 -4.06
C PRO A 318 -29.01 11.36 -4.26
N SER A 319 -29.77 10.63 -3.45
CA SER A 319 -30.02 9.22 -3.76
C SER A 319 -30.77 9.09 -5.10
N THR A 320 -30.50 8.09 -5.95
CA THR A 320 -29.64 6.91 -5.72
C THR A 320 -28.48 6.85 -6.71
N TYR A 321 -28.68 6.32 -7.92
CA TYR A 321 -27.66 6.36 -8.97
C TYR A 321 -27.75 7.67 -9.75
N ASN A 322 -26.61 8.33 -9.93
CA ASN A 322 -26.45 9.54 -10.72
C ASN A 322 -25.33 9.35 -11.73
N LYS A 323 -25.44 10.00 -12.90
CA LYS A 323 -24.44 9.85 -13.98
C LYS A 323 -23.06 10.38 -13.58
N ASP A 324 -23.01 11.27 -12.58
CA ASP A 324 -21.79 11.73 -11.89
C ASP A 324 -20.91 10.55 -11.43
N LEU A 325 -21.51 9.41 -11.06
CA LEU A 325 -20.79 8.20 -10.65
C LEU A 325 -20.04 7.51 -11.82
N GLN A 326 -20.09 8.04 -13.03
CA GLN A 326 -19.28 7.55 -14.16
C GLN A 326 -17.79 7.92 -14.02
N GLU A 327 -17.48 9.00 -13.27
CA GLU A 327 -16.12 9.54 -13.05
C GLU A 327 -15.21 8.64 -12.17
N ASP A 328 -15.77 7.59 -11.55
CA ASP A 328 -15.03 6.68 -10.67
C ASP A 328 -13.92 5.89 -11.39
N LYS A 329 -14.18 5.43 -12.62
CA LYS A 329 -13.33 4.50 -13.38
C LYS A 329 -11.99 5.11 -13.76
N GLU A 330 -12.01 6.29 -14.37
CA GLU A 330 -10.76 6.95 -14.78
C GLU A 330 -9.86 7.25 -13.58
N ALA A 331 -10.45 7.55 -12.42
CA ALA A 331 -9.70 7.79 -11.19
C ALA A 331 -9.03 6.50 -10.70
N VAL A 332 -9.76 5.38 -10.68
CA VAL A 332 -9.23 4.07 -10.27
C VAL A 332 -8.12 3.62 -11.20
N PHE A 333 -8.36 3.61 -12.52
CA PHE A 333 -7.42 3.06 -13.49
C PHE A 333 -6.09 3.82 -13.49
N GLU A 334 -6.16 5.15 -13.52
CA GLU A 334 -4.96 5.98 -13.51
C GLU A 334 -4.13 5.80 -12.22
N VAL A 335 -4.80 5.74 -11.07
CA VAL A 335 -4.12 5.56 -9.78
C VAL A 335 -3.53 4.16 -9.68
N SER A 336 -4.25 3.14 -10.13
CA SER A 336 -3.72 1.77 -10.19
C SER A 336 -2.45 1.67 -11.03
N ASP A 337 -2.46 2.20 -12.25
CA ASP A 337 -1.29 2.20 -13.14
C ASP A 337 -0.12 2.96 -12.50
N THR A 338 -0.41 4.10 -11.89
CA THR A 338 0.58 4.93 -11.18
C THR A 338 1.21 4.17 -10.02
N MET A 339 0.40 3.56 -9.15
CA MET A 339 0.89 2.80 -7.99
C MET A 339 1.74 1.62 -8.42
N SER A 340 1.30 0.92 -9.48
CA SER A 340 2.00 -0.23 -10.05
C SER A 340 3.40 0.12 -10.53
N ALA A 341 3.50 1.20 -11.31
CA ALA A 341 4.78 1.66 -11.85
C ALA A 341 5.68 2.17 -10.71
N VAL A 342 5.13 2.96 -9.79
CA VAL A 342 5.90 3.54 -8.68
C VAL A 342 6.46 2.46 -7.75
N LEU A 343 5.67 1.45 -7.36
CA LEU A 343 6.14 0.36 -6.50
C LEU A 343 7.27 -0.44 -7.14
N GLN A 344 7.16 -0.74 -8.44
CA GLN A 344 8.20 -1.45 -9.18
C GLN A 344 9.48 -0.61 -9.32
N VAL A 345 9.35 0.68 -9.66
CA VAL A 345 10.51 1.60 -9.77
C VAL A 345 11.17 1.80 -8.41
N ALA A 346 10.41 1.96 -7.33
CA ALA A 346 10.93 2.06 -5.98
C ALA A 346 11.71 0.80 -5.58
N THR A 347 11.18 -0.39 -5.91
CA THR A 347 11.86 -1.67 -5.68
C THR A 347 13.18 -1.74 -6.44
N GLY A 348 13.18 -1.34 -7.71
CA GLY A 348 14.37 -1.27 -8.55
C GLY A 348 15.44 -0.28 -8.03
N VAL A 349 15.00 0.88 -7.55
CA VAL A 349 15.90 1.87 -6.94
C VAL A 349 16.54 1.32 -5.68
N ILE A 350 15.74 0.79 -4.74
CA ILE A 350 16.27 0.27 -3.47
C ILE A 350 17.19 -0.93 -3.69
N SER A 351 16.81 -1.86 -4.57
CA SER A 351 17.61 -3.06 -4.85
C SER A 351 18.97 -2.75 -5.48
N THR A 352 19.08 -1.70 -6.29
CA THR A 352 20.30 -1.42 -7.08
C THR A 352 21.13 -0.23 -6.60
N LEU A 353 20.63 0.59 -5.68
CA LEU A 353 21.39 1.74 -5.17
C LEU A 353 22.66 1.29 -4.46
N GLN A 354 23.73 2.06 -4.63
CA GLN A 354 24.99 1.86 -3.95
C GLN A 354 25.14 2.87 -2.82
N ILE A 355 25.72 2.43 -1.70
CA ILE A 355 26.04 3.29 -0.56
C ILE A 355 27.55 3.57 -0.50
N HIS A 356 27.90 4.80 -0.14
CA HIS A 356 29.28 5.24 0.08
C HIS A 356 29.59 5.20 1.57
N ARG A 357 29.91 4.00 2.08
CA ARG A 357 30.15 3.74 3.52
C ARG A 357 31.17 4.71 4.14
N GLU A 358 32.23 5.02 3.41
CA GLU A 358 33.26 5.97 3.86
C GLU A 358 32.71 7.40 4.01
N ASN A 359 31.83 7.85 3.11
CA ASN A 359 31.23 9.19 3.17
C ASN A 359 30.25 9.28 4.34
N MET A 360 29.44 8.24 4.52
CA MET A 360 28.51 8.11 5.65
C MET A 360 29.25 8.16 6.99
N ALA A 361 30.35 7.41 7.13
CA ALA A 361 31.17 7.40 8.34
C ALA A 361 31.88 8.75 8.57
N ARG A 362 32.41 9.38 7.52
CA ARG A 362 33.06 10.71 7.61
C ARG A 362 32.10 11.83 8.00
N ALA A 363 30.80 11.66 7.77
CA ALA A 363 29.80 12.64 8.18
C ALA A 363 29.46 12.58 9.68
N LEU A 364 29.93 11.56 10.40
CA LEU A 364 29.82 11.47 11.85
C LEU A 364 30.90 12.35 12.52
N SER A 365 30.51 13.06 13.58
CA SER A 365 31.42 13.96 14.29
C SER A 365 31.34 13.80 15.82
N PRO A 366 32.42 14.05 16.56
CA PRO A 366 32.44 13.85 18.02
C PRO A 366 31.42 14.67 18.81
N ASP A 367 31.01 15.84 18.30
CA ASP A 367 29.98 16.69 18.94
C ASP A 367 28.62 16.00 19.02
N MET A 368 28.33 15.04 18.13
CA MET A 368 27.11 14.23 18.18
C MET A 368 27.05 13.33 19.42
N LEU A 369 28.19 13.05 20.07
CA LEU A 369 28.29 12.22 21.28
C LEU A 369 28.11 13.01 22.58
N ALA A 370 27.84 14.31 22.52
CA ALA A 370 27.65 15.13 23.72
C ALA A 370 26.50 14.61 24.60
N THR A 371 25.41 14.16 23.97
CA THR A 371 24.27 13.54 24.67
C THR A 371 24.63 12.19 25.26
N ASP A 372 25.46 11.39 24.58
CA ASP A 372 25.92 10.09 25.09
C ASP A 372 26.81 10.25 26.33
N LEU A 373 27.66 11.28 26.36
CA LEU A 373 28.44 11.62 27.56
C LEU A 373 27.51 12.00 28.73
N ALA A 374 26.44 12.76 28.46
CA ALA A 374 25.46 13.07 29.49
C ALA A 374 24.78 11.79 30.01
N TYR A 375 24.39 10.86 29.13
CA TYR A 375 23.82 9.57 29.53
C TYR A 375 24.79 8.70 30.33
N TYR A 376 26.08 8.71 29.99
CA TYR A 376 27.11 8.03 30.76
C TYR A 376 27.15 8.55 32.21
N LEU A 377 27.12 9.87 32.40
CA LEU A 377 27.13 10.48 33.74
C LEU A 377 25.87 10.16 34.53
N VAL A 378 24.69 10.19 33.90
CA VAL A 378 23.41 9.81 34.55
C VAL A 378 23.45 8.37 35.05
N ARG A 379 24.07 7.45 34.30
CA ARG A 379 24.21 6.04 34.72
C ARG A 379 25.21 5.83 35.86
N LYS A 380 26.14 6.77 36.08
CA LYS A 380 27.24 6.64 37.06
C LYS A 380 26.94 7.26 38.43
N GLY A 381 25.83 7.98 38.64
CA GLY A 381 25.50 8.56 39.96
C GLY A 381 24.19 9.37 40.02
N PRO A 382 23.75 9.78 41.23
CA PRO A 382 22.41 10.35 41.47
C PRO A 382 22.19 11.67 40.70
N PRO A 383 20.92 12.05 40.45
CA PRO A 383 20.56 13.01 39.41
C PRO A 383 21.15 14.39 39.73
N VAL A 384 22.25 14.71 39.05
CA VAL A 384 22.65 16.11 38.91
C VAL A 384 21.58 16.72 38.01
N LEU A 385 20.64 17.44 38.62
CA LEU A 385 19.80 18.40 37.93
C LEU A 385 20.73 19.22 37.03
N TRP A 386 20.63 18.99 35.72
CA TRP A 386 21.33 19.76 34.71
C TRP A 386 20.82 21.20 34.80
N ARG A 387 21.39 21.99 35.71
CA ARG A 387 21.30 23.44 35.60
C ARG A 387 21.99 23.77 34.28
N ARG A 388 21.28 24.49 33.42
CA ARG A 388 21.85 25.21 32.26
C ARG A 388 22.91 26.19 32.78
N GLU A 389 24.07 25.69 33.19
CA GLU A 389 25.29 26.48 33.22
C GLU A 389 25.93 26.34 31.83
N PRO A 390 26.41 27.44 31.22
CA PRO A 390 26.97 27.46 29.86
C PRO A 390 28.38 26.84 29.79
N ARG A 391 28.64 25.74 30.51
CA ARG A 391 29.96 25.08 30.52
C ARG A 391 30.14 23.99 29.47
N VAL A 392 29.06 23.48 28.86
CA VAL A 392 29.19 22.59 27.68
C VAL A 392 29.38 23.38 26.38
N GLY A 393 28.91 24.63 26.36
CA GLY A 393 29.17 25.55 25.26
C GLY A 393 30.63 26.01 25.13
N LEU A 394 31.52 25.61 26.04
CA LEU A 394 32.94 25.97 26.02
C LEU A 394 33.86 24.91 25.39
N TRP A 395 33.37 23.71 25.09
CA TRP A 395 34.18 22.69 24.41
C TRP A 395 34.25 22.80 22.87
N PRO A 396 33.31 23.43 22.13
CA PRO A 396 33.45 23.60 20.68
C PRO A 396 34.63 24.52 20.27
N GLN A 397 35.17 25.33 21.18
CA GLN A 397 36.21 26.31 20.83
C GLN A 397 37.64 25.75 20.76
N CYS A 398 37.90 24.50 21.15
CA CYS A 398 39.25 23.92 21.08
C CYS A 398 39.57 23.15 19.77
N GLY A 399 38.60 22.97 18.86
CA GLY A 399 38.79 22.20 17.62
C GLY A 399 39.16 23.02 16.38
N ALA A 400 39.01 24.35 16.42
CA ALA A 400 39.19 25.22 15.25
C ALA A 400 40.58 25.89 15.24
N VAL A 401 41.66 25.10 15.29
CA VAL A 401 42.99 25.58 14.90
C VAL A 401 43.65 24.53 14.02
N HIS A 402 43.71 24.81 12.72
CA HIS A 402 44.52 24.04 11.76
C HIS A 402 45.99 24.00 12.22
N HIS A 403 46.49 22.82 12.59
CA HIS A 403 47.91 22.49 12.53
C HIS A 403 48.11 20.97 12.41
N PRO A 404 49.02 20.49 11.53
CA PRO A 404 49.33 19.08 11.42
C PRO A 404 50.28 18.69 12.57
N GLY A 405 49.85 17.74 13.41
CA GLY A 405 50.68 17.19 14.51
C GLY A 405 50.17 17.53 15.92
N GLY A 406 48.96 17.10 16.26
CA GLY A 406 48.29 17.43 17.53
C GLY A 406 48.30 16.35 18.62
N HIS A 407 49.09 15.27 18.51
CA HIS A 407 49.03 14.17 19.49
C HIS A 407 49.77 14.46 20.83
N SER A 408 50.55 15.54 20.95
CA SER A 408 51.44 15.76 22.10
C SER A 408 51.07 16.93 23.03
N ALA A 409 50.06 17.73 22.69
CA ALA A 409 49.72 18.94 23.44
C ALA A 409 48.70 18.72 24.59
N LEU A 410 47.88 17.67 24.52
CA LEU A 410 46.87 17.38 25.55
C LEU A 410 47.47 16.70 26.81
N GLN A 411 48.60 16.02 26.68
CA GLN A 411 49.23 15.28 27.78
C GLN A 411 50.01 16.17 28.77
N ARG A 412 50.43 17.38 28.36
CA ARG A 412 51.28 18.24 29.22
C ARG A 412 50.53 19.23 30.12
N ARG A 413 49.21 19.41 29.97
CA ARG A 413 48.46 20.40 30.78
C ARG A 413 47.67 19.83 31.96
N LEU A 414 47.68 18.51 32.16
CA LEU A 414 47.04 17.87 33.32
C LEU A 414 48.03 17.56 34.47
N ALA A 415 49.34 17.74 34.26
CA ALA A 415 50.37 17.44 35.27
C ALA A 415 50.75 18.64 36.16
N ASP A 416 50.51 19.89 35.74
CA ASP A 416 50.95 21.09 36.46
C ASP A 416 49.77 21.94 36.96
N ARG A 417 49.18 21.58 38.11
CA ARG A 417 48.49 22.54 38.99
C ARG A 417 48.68 22.15 40.47
N PRO A 418 49.25 23.02 41.32
CA PRO A 418 49.39 22.77 42.75
C PRO A 418 48.04 22.95 43.48
N GLY A 419 47.83 22.10 44.49
CA GLY A 419 46.54 21.86 45.11
C GLY A 419 46.01 22.91 46.09
N ALA A 420 44.73 22.69 46.44
CA ALA A 420 44.14 23.04 47.72
C ALA A 420 43.19 21.91 48.12
N SER A 421 43.64 21.02 49.00
CA SER A 421 42.82 20.33 50.00
C SER A 421 43.71 19.40 50.83
N THR A 422 43.99 19.80 52.07
CA THR A 422 44.51 18.91 53.11
C THR A 422 43.36 18.14 53.74
N ALA A 423 43.28 16.84 53.48
CA ALA A 423 42.73 15.85 54.41
C ALA A 423 43.23 14.46 53.97
N ALA A 424 43.94 13.79 54.87
CA ALA A 424 44.72 12.57 54.63
C ALA A 424 43.87 11.29 54.56
N GLY A 425 44.31 10.33 53.75
CA GLY A 425 43.91 8.92 53.77
C GLY A 425 44.55 8.15 52.59
N PRO A 426 45.16 6.96 52.76
CA PRO A 426 46.05 6.38 51.76
C PRO A 426 45.25 5.60 50.72
N ALA A 427 45.32 6.01 49.45
CA ALA A 427 44.78 5.26 48.33
C ALA A 427 45.92 4.78 47.42
N GLY A 428 45.95 3.46 47.21
CA GLY A 428 46.87 2.77 46.32
C GLY A 428 46.68 3.14 44.85
N LEU A 429 47.62 2.66 44.03
CA LEU A 429 47.69 2.84 42.59
C LEU A 429 46.31 2.70 41.91
N GLU A 430 45.79 3.79 41.35
CA GLU A 430 44.73 3.73 40.34
C GLU A 430 45.34 3.54 38.93
N PRO A 431 44.71 2.72 38.06
CA PRO A 431 45.16 2.55 36.69
C PRO A 431 44.82 3.79 35.85
N SER A 432 45.73 4.14 34.94
CA SER A 432 45.59 5.22 33.96
C SER A 432 44.22 5.23 33.25
N PRO A 433 43.65 6.41 32.92
CA PRO A 433 42.33 6.51 32.28
C PRO A 433 42.31 5.77 30.93
N PRO A 434 41.20 5.10 30.59
CA PRO A 434 41.12 4.33 29.35
C PRO A 434 41.27 5.27 28.14
N ARG A 435 42.11 4.86 27.19
CA ARG A 435 42.19 5.49 25.87
C ARG A 435 40.86 5.26 25.16
N PHE A 436 39.94 6.22 25.22
CA PHE A 436 38.71 6.19 24.43
C PHE A 436 39.05 6.31 22.94
N SER A 437 39.07 5.17 22.27
CA SER A 437 39.15 5.07 20.81
C SER A 437 37.78 5.43 20.22
N ILE A 438 37.75 6.29 19.20
CA ILE A 438 36.54 6.64 18.43
C ILE A 438 35.82 5.36 17.94
N LYS A 439 36.59 4.32 17.61
CA LYS A 439 36.06 3.03 17.18
C LYS A 439 35.30 2.30 18.30
N LEU A 440 35.82 2.35 19.53
CA LEU A 440 35.19 1.75 20.71
C LEU A 440 33.94 2.53 21.13
N ALA A 441 33.96 3.86 21.03
CA ALA A 441 32.79 4.70 21.32
C ALA A 441 31.67 4.53 20.27
N GLN A 442 32.02 4.29 19.00
CA GLN A 442 31.06 3.99 17.92
C GLN A 442 30.48 2.57 18.05
N GLU A 443 31.30 1.58 18.40
CA GLU A 443 30.87 0.21 18.67
C GLU A 443 30.03 0.11 19.96
N GLU A 444 30.38 0.83 21.03
CA GLU A 444 29.60 0.86 22.28
C GLU A 444 28.32 1.71 22.17
N ALA A 445 28.34 2.88 21.52
CA ALA A 445 27.09 3.65 21.33
C ALA A 445 26.06 2.87 20.49
N ALA A 446 26.53 2.08 19.51
CA ALA A 446 25.69 1.19 18.75
C ALA A 446 25.28 -0.07 19.52
N ALA A 447 26.13 -0.65 20.38
CA ALA A 447 25.83 -1.89 21.10
C ALA A 447 25.01 -1.71 22.38
N PHE A 448 25.09 -0.56 23.05
CA PHE A 448 24.74 -0.52 24.47
C PHE A 448 23.41 0.19 24.81
N PHE A 449 22.86 1.17 24.06
CA PHE A 449 21.85 2.05 24.71
C PHE A 449 20.71 2.72 23.91
N LEU A 450 20.32 2.22 22.73
CA LEU A 450 18.99 2.52 22.19
C LEU A 450 18.31 1.21 21.76
N PRO A 451 17.23 0.75 22.44
CA PRO A 451 16.61 -0.54 22.15
C PRO A 451 15.98 -0.65 20.75
N GLY A 452 16.09 0.38 19.90
CA GLY A 452 15.75 0.33 18.47
C GLY A 452 16.95 0.36 17.51
N LEU A 453 18.16 0.71 17.97
CA LEU A 453 19.38 0.87 17.14
C LEU A 453 20.49 -0.15 17.46
N ALA A 454 20.36 -0.89 18.56
CA ALA A 454 21.29 -1.96 18.91
C ALA A 454 21.33 -3.05 17.83
N PRO A 455 22.47 -3.73 17.61
CA PRO A 455 22.51 -4.85 16.67
C PRO A 455 21.43 -5.89 16.97
N SER A 456 21.25 -6.19 18.26
CA SER A 456 20.19 -7.07 18.76
C SER A 456 18.79 -6.53 18.52
N ALA A 457 18.57 -5.21 18.54
CA ALA A 457 17.26 -4.59 18.38
C ALA A 457 16.78 -4.57 16.92
N VAL A 458 17.69 -4.33 15.98
CA VAL A 458 17.39 -4.44 14.55
C VAL A 458 17.22 -5.92 14.18
N GLY A 459 18.05 -6.82 14.74
CA GLY A 459 17.85 -8.26 14.62
C GLY A 459 16.53 -8.75 15.24
N PHE A 460 16.00 -8.09 16.27
CA PHE A 460 14.69 -8.41 16.89
C PHE A 460 13.49 -7.92 16.07
N GLN A 461 13.69 -7.10 15.03
CA GLN A 461 12.62 -6.74 14.08
C GLN A 461 12.34 -7.86 13.07
N GLU A 462 13.10 -8.97 13.12
CA GLU A 462 12.70 -10.23 12.51
C GLU A 462 11.48 -10.82 13.24
N PRO A 463 10.52 -11.45 12.53
CA PRO A 463 9.56 -12.32 13.20
C PRO A 463 10.35 -13.45 13.85
N SER A 464 10.25 -13.55 15.17
CA SER A 464 10.96 -14.52 16.00
C SER A 464 10.99 -15.92 15.38
N ARG A 465 12.16 -16.35 14.90
CA ARG A 465 12.45 -17.77 14.67
C ARG A 465 12.72 -18.43 16.02
N SER A 466 11.67 -18.85 16.71
CA SER A 466 11.79 -19.95 17.69
C SER A 466 11.73 -21.26 16.92
N GLY A 467 12.88 -21.91 16.78
CA GLY A 467 12.97 -23.27 16.24
C GLY A 467 12.38 -24.28 17.23
N GLU A 468 11.43 -25.08 16.76
CA GLU A 468 11.54 -26.53 16.55
C GLU A 468 10.17 -27.06 16.06
N HIS A 469 10.22 -27.98 15.10
CA HIS A 469 9.12 -28.55 14.28
C HIS A 469 8.60 -27.72 13.10
N GLY A 470 9.02 -28.13 11.89
CA GLY A 470 8.43 -27.64 10.65
C GLY A 470 9.17 -28.04 9.36
N GLN A 471 9.82 -29.20 9.29
CA GLN A 471 10.07 -29.82 7.99
C GLN A 471 8.78 -30.52 7.58
N GLY A 472 8.10 -29.98 6.55
CA GLY A 472 6.92 -30.63 5.97
C GLY A 472 5.85 -29.66 5.48
N TRP A 473 6.18 -28.73 4.56
CA TRP A 473 5.17 -27.92 3.86
C TRP A 473 5.52 -27.67 2.38
N GLN A 474 6.34 -28.54 1.77
CA GLN A 474 6.65 -28.47 0.33
C GLN A 474 6.37 -29.76 -0.47
N GLU A 475 5.74 -30.79 0.12
CA GLU A 475 5.48 -32.06 -0.60
C GLU A 475 4.00 -32.49 -0.70
N GLU A 476 3.03 -31.70 -0.24
CA GLU A 476 1.59 -32.08 -0.25
C GLU A 476 0.73 -31.34 -1.29
N MET A 477 1.32 -30.95 -2.43
CA MET A 477 0.56 -30.39 -3.58
C MET A 477 0.67 -31.26 -4.84
N GLY A 478 0.94 -32.56 -4.69
CA GLY A 478 1.12 -33.45 -5.82
C GLY A 478 0.92 -34.91 -5.49
N LYS A 479 -0.33 -35.30 -5.16
CA LYS A 479 -0.93 -36.63 -5.35
C LYS A 479 -2.22 -36.72 -4.53
N GLU A 480 -3.37 -36.83 -5.19
CA GLU A 480 -4.37 -37.88 -4.95
C GLU A 480 -5.63 -37.64 -5.79
N GLU A 481 -5.60 -38.13 -7.03
CA GLU A 481 -6.77 -38.75 -7.64
C GLU A 481 -6.68 -40.26 -7.41
N ARG A 482 -7.59 -40.82 -6.59
CA ARG A 482 -8.34 -42.06 -6.89
C ARG A 482 -9.25 -42.41 -5.70
N GLY A 483 -10.51 -42.67 -6.06
CA GLY A 483 -11.65 -42.66 -5.14
C GLY A 483 -11.84 -43.88 -4.27
N LEU A 484 -12.81 -43.74 -3.36
CA LEU A 484 -13.62 -44.80 -2.77
C LEU A 484 -14.98 -44.19 -2.36
N GLY A 485 -16.05 -44.93 -2.60
CA GLY A 485 -17.46 -44.54 -2.46
C GLY A 485 -18.00 -44.48 -1.02
N PRO A 486 -19.34 -44.34 -0.87
CA PRO A 486 -19.99 -43.55 0.20
C PRO A 486 -20.42 -44.38 1.41
N LEU A 487 -20.77 -43.70 2.52
CA LEU A 487 -21.81 -44.03 3.55
C LEU A 487 -21.64 -43.10 4.80
N PRO A 488 -22.63 -42.92 5.70
CA PRO A 488 -23.89 -42.18 5.55
C PRO A 488 -24.10 -41.06 6.60
N CYS A 489 -25.16 -40.27 6.41
CA CYS A 489 -25.60 -39.14 7.24
C CYS A 489 -26.04 -39.49 8.68
N SER A 490 -25.69 -38.62 9.65
CA SER A 490 -26.57 -38.29 10.80
C SER A 490 -26.05 -37.11 11.66
N GLY A 491 -26.87 -36.04 11.77
CA GLY A 491 -27.00 -35.22 13.00
C GLY A 491 -26.19 -33.90 13.11
N PRO A 492 -26.74 -32.83 13.73
CA PRO A 492 -26.42 -31.44 13.38
C PRO A 492 -25.25 -30.83 14.18
N THR A 493 -24.46 -30.02 13.48
CA THR A 493 -23.41 -29.13 14.02
C THR A 493 -23.98 -27.83 14.59
N PRO A 494 -23.55 -27.36 15.77
CA PRO A 494 -23.85 -26.01 16.27
C PRO A 494 -22.93 -24.95 15.64
N SER A 495 -23.42 -23.70 15.60
CA SER A 495 -22.88 -22.55 14.87
C SER A 495 -21.51 -22.03 15.36
N PRO A 496 -20.73 -21.33 14.51
CA PRO A 496 -19.44 -20.77 14.88
C PRO A 496 -19.62 -19.41 15.56
N ALA A 497 -19.98 -19.43 16.85
CA ALA A 497 -19.90 -18.28 17.74
C ALA A 497 -19.35 -18.75 19.09
N GLY A 498 -18.04 -19.00 19.14
CA GLY A 498 -17.46 -19.58 20.35
C GLY A 498 -15.96 -19.88 20.30
N GLN A 499 -15.15 -19.08 19.61
CA GLN A 499 -13.68 -19.11 19.77
C GLN A 499 -13.10 -17.73 19.49
N LEU A 500 -13.23 -16.80 20.45
CA LEU A 500 -12.41 -15.59 20.59
C LEU A 500 -12.74 -14.97 21.94
N GLY A 501 -12.17 -15.58 22.98
CA GLY A 501 -12.42 -15.19 24.37
C GLY A 501 -11.39 -15.84 25.27
N ASN A 502 -10.12 -15.50 25.04
CA ASN A 502 -9.04 -15.69 25.99
C ASN A 502 -7.83 -14.89 25.49
N LEU A 503 -7.75 -13.63 25.90
CA LEU A 503 -6.56 -12.81 26.15
C LEU A 503 -7.09 -11.41 26.48
N LEU A 504 -6.79 -10.92 27.70
CA LEU A 504 -7.21 -9.66 28.37
C LEU A 504 -8.39 -9.79 29.37
N PRO A 505 -8.13 -9.77 30.69
CA PRO A 505 -9.18 -9.67 31.71
C PRO A 505 -9.57 -8.20 31.98
N GLY A 506 -10.88 -7.91 31.99
CA GLY A 506 -11.42 -6.76 32.73
C GLY A 506 -12.08 -5.62 31.96
N VAL A 507 -12.99 -5.90 31.02
CA VAL A 507 -14.04 -4.93 30.61
C VAL A 507 -15.34 -5.70 30.26
N SER A 508 -16.40 -5.56 31.07
CA SER A 508 -17.73 -6.09 30.77
C SER A 508 -18.61 -5.02 30.10
N TRP A 509 -19.34 -5.42 29.06
CA TRP A 509 -20.14 -4.56 28.19
C TRP A 509 -21.58 -4.30 28.70
N GLU A 510 -21.78 -4.10 30.01
CA GLU A 510 -23.14 -3.93 30.59
C GLU A 510 -23.41 -2.58 31.27
N ASP A 511 -22.53 -1.58 31.19
CA ASP A 511 -22.79 -0.26 31.79
C ASP A 511 -22.81 0.88 30.75
N TRP A 512 -23.97 1.15 30.17
CA TRP A 512 -24.28 2.46 29.56
C TRP A 512 -25.73 2.87 29.85
N PRO A 513 -25.98 4.02 30.52
CA PRO A 513 -27.34 4.45 30.83
C PRO A 513 -28.00 5.16 29.63
N PRO A 514 -29.34 5.14 29.51
CA PRO A 514 -30.04 5.75 28.38
C PRO A 514 -30.03 7.28 28.52
N GLY A 515 -29.36 7.95 27.59
CA GLY A 515 -29.37 9.40 27.45
C GLY A 515 -30.54 9.85 26.58
N SER A 516 -31.45 10.60 27.20
CA SER A 516 -32.67 11.19 26.68
C SER A 516 -32.47 12.15 25.50
N LEU A 517 -33.41 12.07 24.56
CA LEU A 517 -33.74 13.09 23.57
C LEU A 517 -34.28 14.36 24.25
N ASP A 518 -33.68 15.51 23.92
CA ASP A 518 -34.23 16.88 23.89
C ASP A 518 -33.15 17.68 23.11
N GLY A 519 -33.39 18.46 22.05
CA GLY A 519 -34.49 19.36 21.77
C GLY A 519 -33.97 20.81 21.78
N THR A 520 -33.22 21.23 20.74
CA THR A 520 -33.15 22.58 20.14
C THR A 520 -32.17 22.59 18.97
#